data_AF-A0A2N0NP32-F1
#
_entry.id   AF-A0A2N0NP32-F1
#
_cell.length_a   1.000
_cell.length_b   1.000
_cell.length_c   1.000
_cell.angle_alpha   90.00
_cell.angle_beta   90.00
_cell.angle_gamma   90.00
#
_symmetry.space_group_name_H-M   'P 1'
#
loop_
_entity.id
_entity.type
_entity.pdbx_description
1 polymer ?
#
loop_
_entity_poly.entity_id
_entity_poly.type
_entity_poly.pdbx_seq_one_letter_code
_entity_poly.pdbx_strand_id
1 'polypeptide(L)'
;MYNYAKGHQGLVQVKKGFLFDKSKGIYRVVVKTQGIPCVSKLKNENNIREMMKCILTGLARLHQENFIHRNIQLSNVVYVPKSPDKFNYVLIDFEHGFYNRHACEKLSGYDDNTLTTAGYYITTSEMYQLGKNLKALSSQILSNQGKGFVEELKSKKLTVGLTLKHSWINHSS
;
A
#
# COMPACT_ATOMS: atom_id res chain seq x y z
N MET A 1 8.21 -2.51 -11.76
CA MET A 1 7.97 -1.97 -10.40
C MET A 1 9.02 -2.41 -9.38
N TYR A 2 9.37 -3.69 -9.27
CA TYR A 2 10.37 -4.19 -8.30
C TYR A 2 11.72 -3.44 -8.26
N ASN A 3 12.25 -3.02 -9.41
CA ASN A 3 13.48 -2.19 -9.46
C ASN A 3 13.33 -0.84 -8.76
N TYR A 4 12.13 -0.24 -8.80
CA TYR A 4 11.82 1.03 -8.15
C TYR A 4 11.57 0.89 -6.65
N ALA A 5 11.30 -0.33 -6.16
CA ALA A 5 11.16 -0.62 -4.73
C ALA A 5 12.52 -0.78 -4.03
N LYS A 6 13.56 -1.16 -4.78
CA LYS A 6 14.88 -1.46 -4.23
C LYS A 6 15.45 -0.24 -3.49
N GLY A 7 15.75 -0.42 -2.21
CA GLY A 7 16.29 0.62 -1.34
C GLY A 7 15.26 1.58 -0.76
N HIS A 8 13.97 1.41 -1.07
CA HIS A 8 12.91 2.30 -0.60
C HIS A 8 12.03 1.67 0.47
N GLN A 9 11.81 2.42 1.54
CA GLN A 9 11.04 2.02 2.70
C GLN A 9 9.58 1.77 2.34
N GLY A 10 8.92 0.89 3.11
CA GLY A 10 7.53 0.54 2.88
C GLY A 10 7.29 -0.35 1.66
N LEU A 11 8.31 -0.67 0.87
CA LEU A 11 8.21 -1.51 -0.32
C LEU A 11 9.08 -2.76 -0.21
N VAL A 12 8.66 -3.82 -0.88
CA VAL A 12 9.38 -5.09 -0.95
C VAL A 12 10.81 -4.91 -1.48
N GLN A 13 11.77 -5.54 -0.80
CA GLN A 13 13.18 -5.41 -1.12
C GLN A 13 13.68 -6.58 -1.95
N VAL A 14 14.34 -6.25 -3.05
CA VAL A 14 14.83 -7.22 -4.04
C VAL A 14 16.32 -7.53 -3.77
N LYS A 15 16.67 -8.81 -3.74
CA LYS A 15 18.05 -9.31 -3.57
C LYS A 15 18.82 -9.35 -4.89
N LYS A 16 18.19 -9.88 -5.94
CA LYS A 16 18.75 -9.97 -7.29
C LYS A 16 17.76 -9.43 -8.30
N GLY A 17 18.29 -8.77 -9.34
CA GLY A 17 17.50 -8.31 -10.48
C GLY A 17 16.70 -9.45 -11.09
N PHE A 18 15.72 -9.09 -11.89
CA PHE A 18 14.81 -10.07 -12.45
C PHE A 18 15.45 -10.97 -13.50
N LEU A 19 14.98 -12.20 -13.57
CA LEU A 19 15.35 -13.17 -14.58
C LEU A 19 14.10 -13.56 -15.35
N PHE A 20 14.07 -13.24 -16.65
CA PHE A 20 13.01 -13.72 -17.53
C PHE A 20 13.47 -14.97 -18.27
N ASP A 21 12.87 -16.10 -17.91
CA ASP A 21 13.06 -17.37 -18.61
C ASP A 21 12.08 -17.42 -19.79
N LYS A 22 12.56 -16.98 -20.96
CA LYS A 22 11.78 -16.96 -22.21
C LYS A 22 11.22 -18.33 -22.58
N SER A 23 11.98 -19.41 -22.30
CA SER A 23 11.58 -20.77 -22.68
C SER A 23 10.36 -21.27 -21.90
N LYS A 24 10.15 -20.73 -20.69
CA LYS A 24 9.03 -21.08 -19.82
C LYS A 24 7.96 -19.99 -19.73
N GLY A 25 8.22 -18.81 -20.29
CA GLY A 25 7.38 -17.63 -20.10
C GLY A 25 7.32 -17.16 -18.63
N ILE A 26 8.35 -17.46 -17.82
CA ILE A 26 8.34 -17.19 -16.38
C ILE A 26 9.27 -16.02 -16.05
N TYR A 27 8.77 -15.10 -15.24
CA TYR A 27 9.55 -14.07 -14.60
C TYR A 27 9.90 -14.46 -13.15
N ARG A 28 11.18 -14.38 -12.78
CA ARG A 28 11.65 -14.69 -11.43
C ARG A 28 12.25 -13.46 -10.78
N VAL A 29 11.79 -13.15 -9.57
CA VAL A 29 12.36 -12.13 -8.69
C VAL A 29 12.77 -12.78 -7.38
N VAL A 30 14.00 -12.52 -6.94
CA VAL A 30 14.46 -12.97 -5.62
C VAL A 30 14.33 -11.79 -4.66
N VAL A 31 13.41 -11.89 -3.71
CA VAL A 31 13.21 -10.88 -2.66
C VAL A 31 13.97 -11.24 -1.38
N LYS A 32 14.33 -10.23 -0.59
CA LYS A 32 14.96 -10.38 0.75
C LYS A 32 14.03 -10.00 1.90
N THR A 33 12.90 -9.36 1.63
CA THR A 33 11.90 -9.05 2.65
C THR A 33 11.33 -10.34 3.21
N GLN A 34 11.49 -10.55 4.51
CA GLN A 34 10.87 -11.64 5.25
C GLN A 34 10.06 -11.04 6.38
N GLY A 35 8.77 -11.34 6.40
CA GLY A 35 7.84 -10.80 7.39
C GLY A 35 6.70 -11.77 7.64
N ILE A 36 5.88 -11.42 8.62
CA ILE A 36 4.66 -12.14 8.98
C ILE A 36 3.44 -11.31 8.58
N PRO A 37 2.24 -11.89 8.44
CA PRO A 37 1.02 -11.12 8.17
C PRO A 37 0.85 -9.97 9.16
N CYS A 38 0.61 -8.75 8.65
CA CYS A 38 0.60 -7.54 9.48
C CYS A 38 -0.54 -7.52 10.50
N VAL A 39 -1.67 -8.17 10.19
CA VAL A 39 -2.91 -8.14 10.99
C VAL A 39 -2.68 -8.52 12.45
N SER A 40 -1.76 -9.44 12.73
CA SER A 40 -1.39 -9.86 14.09
C SER A 40 -0.75 -8.75 14.96
N LYS A 41 -0.32 -7.65 14.32
CA LYS A 41 0.36 -6.51 14.95
C LYS A 41 -0.51 -5.25 15.00
N LEU A 42 -1.64 -5.22 14.30
CA LEU A 42 -2.56 -4.08 14.27
C LEU A 42 -3.51 -4.10 15.47
N LYS A 43 -2.95 -4.01 16.68
CA LYS A 43 -3.70 -4.18 17.94
C LYS A 43 -4.42 -2.91 18.39
N ASN A 44 -3.91 -1.75 17.98
CA ASN A 44 -4.43 -0.45 18.35
C ASN A 44 -4.18 0.56 17.24
N GLU A 45 -4.79 1.73 17.39
CA GLU A 45 -4.72 2.83 16.43
C GLU A 45 -3.28 3.29 16.13
N ASN A 46 -2.38 3.28 17.12
CA ASN A 46 -0.98 3.66 16.93
C ASN A 46 -0.25 2.67 16.00
N ASN A 47 -0.46 1.36 16.16
CA ASN A 47 0.13 0.36 15.26
C ASN A 47 -0.41 0.49 13.83
N ILE A 48 -1.69 0.81 13.68
CA ILE A 48 -2.31 1.08 12.38
C ILE A 48 -1.71 2.34 11.74
N ARG A 49 -1.51 3.39 12.53
CA ARG A 49 -0.87 4.63 12.06
C ARG A 49 0.57 4.39 11.61
N GLU A 50 1.34 3.60 12.35
CA GLU A 50 2.71 3.19 11.96
C GLU A 50 2.72 2.40 10.64
N MET A 51 1.81 1.44 10.49
CA MET A 51 1.63 0.72 9.23
C MET A 51 1.32 1.70 8.09
N MET A 52 0.34 2.58 8.28
CA MET A 52 -0.06 3.56 7.27
C MET A 52 1.10 4.48 6.88
N LYS A 53 1.92 4.95 7.83
CA LYS A 53 3.13 5.72 7.52
C LYS A 53 4.06 4.96 6.59
N CYS A 54 4.38 3.70 6.91
CA CYS A 54 5.27 2.89 6.08
C CYS A 54 4.70 2.71 4.67
N ILE A 55 3.42 2.34 4.56
CA ILE A 55 2.78 2.09 3.26
C ILE A 55 2.69 3.37 2.43
N LEU A 56 2.32 4.50 3.04
CA LEU A 56 2.25 5.79 2.35
C LEU A 56 3.62 6.26 1.87
N THR A 57 4.68 6.07 2.65
CA THR A 57 6.06 6.34 2.22
C THR A 57 6.44 5.52 0.99
N GLY A 58 6.07 4.23 0.97
CA GLY A 58 6.29 3.38 -0.19
C GLY A 58 5.48 3.81 -1.41
N LEU A 59 4.19 4.09 -1.24
CA LEU A 59 3.33 4.54 -2.31
C LEU A 59 3.76 5.89 -2.89
N ALA A 60 4.25 6.81 -2.05
CA ALA A 60 4.83 8.07 -2.52
C ALA A 60 5.98 7.83 -3.50
N ARG A 61 6.83 6.83 -3.24
CA ARG A 61 7.89 6.44 -4.17
C ARG A 61 7.35 5.89 -5.48
N LEU A 62 6.34 5.02 -5.44
CA LEU A 62 5.74 4.47 -6.66
C LEU A 62 5.05 5.56 -7.49
N HIS A 63 4.26 6.42 -6.84
CA HIS A 63 3.49 7.50 -7.49
C HIS A 63 4.40 8.53 -8.15
N GLN A 64 5.55 8.82 -7.56
CA GLN A 64 6.56 9.72 -8.14
C GLN A 64 7.04 9.22 -9.52
N GLU A 65 7.10 7.91 -9.71
CA GLU A 65 7.52 7.26 -10.96
C GLU A 65 6.30 6.83 -11.81
N ASN A 66 5.12 7.40 -11.53
CA ASN A 66 3.85 7.14 -12.21
C ASN A 66 3.37 5.67 -12.12
N PHE A 67 3.80 4.93 -11.10
CA PHE A 67 3.35 3.57 -10.82
C PHE A 67 2.26 3.53 -9.74
N ILE A 68 1.36 2.56 -9.87
CA ILE A 68 0.27 2.24 -8.94
C ILE A 68 0.27 0.73 -8.65
N HIS A 69 0.06 0.33 -7.40
CA HIS A 69 0.11 -1.06 -6.96
C HIS A 69 -1.09 -1.89 -7.43
N ARG A 70 -2.28 -1.27 -7.46
CA ARG A 70 -3.59 -1.85 -7.82
C ARG A 70 -4.14 -2.91 -6.85
N ASN A 71 -3.31 -3.80 -6.31
CA ASN A 71 -3.76 -4.84 -5.38
C ASN A 71 -3.50 -4.52 -3.90
N ILE A 72 -3.95 -3.35 -3.43
CA ILE A 72 -3.73 -2.93 -2.03
C ILE A 72 -4.76 -3.61 -1.11
N GLN A 73 -4.28 -4.57 -0.34
CA GLN A 73 -5.05 -5.34 0.64
C GLN A 73 -4.18 -5.64 1.86
N LEU A 74 -4.79 -5.82 3.04
CA LEU A 74 -4.04 -6.12 4.28
C LEU A 74 -3.21 -7.41 4.18
N SER A 75 -3.66 -8.40 3.41
CA SER A 75 -2.90 -9.63 3.11
C SER A 75 -1.61 -9.38 2.33
N ASN A 76 -1.51 -8.25 1.62
CA ASN A 76 -0.32 -7.84 0.86
C ASN A 76 0.55 -6.86 1.66
N VAL A 77 0.34 -6.78 2.97
CA VAL A 77 1.20 -6.03 3.90
C VAL A 77 1.79 -7.00 4.91
N VAL A 78 3.11 -7.03 4.98
CA VAL A 78 3.84 -7.85 5.96
C VAL A 78 4.47 -6.98 7.04
N TYR A 79 4.50 -7.50 8.26
CA TYR A 79 5.26 -6.97 9.36
C TYR A 79 6.65 -7.59 9.40
N VAL A 80 7.70 -6.76 9.35
CA VAL A 80 9.10 -7.15 9.40
C VAL A 80 9.67 -6.77 10.78
N PRO A 81 9.79 -7.72 11.72
CA PRO A 81 10.35 -7.43 13.04
C PRO A 81 11.82 -6.98 12.91
N LYS A 82 12.21 -5.99 13.73
CA LYS A 82 13.59 -5.49 13.81
C LYS A 82 14.13 -5.01 12.45
N SER A 83 13.27 -4.36 11.67
CA SER A 83 13.72 -3.70 10.44
C SER A 83 14.84 -2.69 10.77
N PRO A 84 16.03 -2.80 10.15
CA PRO A 84 17.18 -1.95 10.49
C PRO A 84 16.88 -0.45 10.33
N ASP A 85 15.95 -0.13 9.44
CA ASP A 85 15.54 1.25 9.16
C ASP A 85 14.34 1.70 10.02
N LYS A 86 13.87 0.91 10.99
CA LYS A 86 12.65 1.12 11.82
C LYS A 86 11.32 1.11 11.05
N PHE A 87 11.31 0.70 9.78
CA PHE A 87 10.07 0.51 9.00
C PHE A 87 9.62 -0.94 9.10
N ASN A 88 8.71 -1.19 10.03
CA ASN A 88 8.29 -2.55 10.34
C ASN A 88 7.16 -3.06 9.43
N TYR A 89 6.67 -2.28 8.46
CA TYR A 89 5.61 -2.71 7.55
C TYR A 89 6.02 -2.51 6.10
N VAL A 90 5.74 -3.51 5.27
CA VAL A 90 6.18 -3.55 3.87
C VAL A 90 5.03 -4.01 2.98
N LEU A 91 4.77 -3.25 1.93
CA LEU A 91 3.87 -3.63 0.82
C LEU A 91 4.59 -4.63 -0.10
N ILE A 92 3.93 -5.75 -0.35
CA ILE A 92 4.39 -6.86 -1.21
C ILE A 92 3.39 -7.11 -2.35
N ASP A 93 3.67 -8.09 -3.21
CA ASP A 93 2.77 -8.54 -4.30
C ASP A 93 2.55 -7.49 -5.41
N PHE A 94 3.63 -7.19 -6.14
CA PHE A 94 3.63 -6.15 -7.17
C PHE A 94 3.21 -6.68 -8.55
N GLU A 95 2.72 -7.91 -8.65
CA GLU A 95 2.40 -8.55 -9.93
C GLU A 95 1.24 -7.87 -10.65
N HIS A 96 0.34 -7.26 -9.87
CA HIS A 96 -0.71 -6.41 -10.40
C HIS A 96 -0.28 -4.95 -10.54
N GLY A 97 0.92 -4.55 -10.16
CA GLY A 97 1.34 -3.14 -10.29
C GLY A 97 1.50 -2.69 -11.74
N PHE A 98 1.08 -1.47 -12.07
CA PHE A 98 1.25 -0.92 -13.42
C PHE A 98 1.35 0.62 -13.42
N TYR A 99 1.47 1.21 -14.61
CA TYR A 99 1.38 2.66 -14.77
C TYR A 99 -0.01 3.19 -14.41
N ASN A 100 -0.04 4.40 -13.85
CA ASN A 100 -1.26 5.13 -13.54
C ASN A 100 -2.14 5.32 -14.79
N ARG A 101 -3.46 5.42 -14.59
CA ARG A 101 -4.48 5.59 -15.65
C ARG A 101 -4.47 4.48 -16.70
N HIS A 102 -4.27 3.24 -16.27
CA HIS A 102 -4.43 2.08 -17.14
C HIS A 102 -5.80 1.46 -16.95
N ALA A 103 -6.49 1.19 -18.06
CA ALA A 103 -7.71 0.38 -18.04
C ALA A 103 -7.33 -1.03 -17.61
N CYS A 104 -8.06 -1.62 -16.67
CA CYS A 104 -7.72 -2.94 -16.18
C CYS A 104 -8.95 -3.74 -15.81
N GLU A 105 -8.76 -5.05 -15.77
CA GLU A 105 -9.73 -5.95 -15.19
C GLU A 105 -9.99 -5.60 -13.72
N LYS A 106 -11.25 -5.79 -13.30
CA LYS A 106 -11.68 -5.58 -11.92
C LYS A 106 -11.10 -6.71 -11.07
N LEU A 107 -10.15 -6.38 -10.19
CA LEU A 107 -9.60 -7.35 -9.24
C LEU A 107 -10.60 -7.64 -8.12
N SER A 108 -10.38 -8.77 -7.43
CA SER A 108 -11.11 -9.10 -6.22
C SER A 108 -10.97 -7.97 -5.19
N GLY A 109 -12.09 -7.59 -4.56
CA GLY A 109 -12.14 -6.48 -3.59
C GLY A 109 -12.41 -5.09 -4.20
N TYR A 110 -12.45 -4.96 -5.53
CA TYR A 110 -12.93 -3.74 -6.17
C TYR A 110 -14.45 -3.68 -6.08
N ASP A 111 -14.97 -2.49 -5.79
CA ASP A 111 -16.38 -2.14 -5.89
C ASP A 111 -16.57 -1.05 -6.95
N ASP A 112 -17.81 -0.59 -7.10
CA ASP A 112 -18.19 0.38 -8.13
C ASP A 112 -17.60 1.77 -7.87
N ASN A 113 -17.16 2.00 -6.62
CA ASN A 113 -16.45 3.20 -6.23
C ASN A 113 -14.93 3.05 -6.36
N THR A 114 -14.38 1.93 -6.83
CA THR A 114 -12.92 1.76 -6.90
C THR A 114 -12.34 2.42 -8.15
N LEU A 115 -12.94 2.18 -9.31
CA LEU A 115 -12.49 2.75 -10.58
C LEU A 115 -13.05 4.15 -10.79
N THR A 116 -12.49 4.89 -11.74
CA THR A 116 -13.13 6.10 -12.28
C THR A 116 -14.35 5.71 -13.13
N THR A 117 -15.22 6.66 -13.45
CA THR A 117 -16.32 6.44 -14.42
C THR A 117 -15.84 5.93 -15.79
N ALA A 118 -14.63 6.30 -16.21
CA ALA A 118 -13.99 5.81 -17.43
C ALA A 118 -13.28 4.44 -17.27
N GLY A 119 -13.48 3.73 -16.16
CA GLY A 119 -12.90 2.40 -15.94
C GLY A 119 -11.42 2.36 -15.53
N TYR A 120 -10.79 3.50 -15.28
CA TYR A 120 -9.38 3.55 -14.86
C TYR A 120 -9.20 3.30 -13.37
N TYR A 121 -8.14 2.58 -13.03
CA TYR A 121 -7.57 2.59 -11.68
C TYR A 121 -6.47 3.66 -11.61
N ILE A 122 -6.57 4.55 -10.63
CA ILE A 122 -5.66 5.70 -10.48
C ILE A 122 -5.12 5.82 -9.06
N THR A 123 -4.21 6.75 -8.81
CA THR A 123 -3.62 6.97 -7.47
C THR A 123 -4.67 7.20 -6.39
N THR A 124 -5.76 7.91 -6.67
CA THR A 124 -6.86 8.09 -5.68
C THR A 124 -7.71 6.83 -5.50
N SER A 125 -7.70 5.88 -6.45
CA SER A 125 -8.24 4.53 -6.23
C SER A 125 -7.42 3.73 -5.22
N GLU A 126 -6.10 3.91 -5.17
CA GLU A 126 -5.25 3.31 -4.11
C GLU A 126 -5.59 3.88 -2.74
N MET A 127 -5.77 5.19 -2.66
CA MET A 127 -6.17 5.86 -1.42
C MET A 127 -7.54 5.37 -0.94
N TYR A 128 -8.48 5.17 -1.88
CA TYR A 128 -9.77 4.55 -1.59
C TYR A 128 -9.63 3.13 -1.01
N GLN A 129 -8.81 2.29 -1.63
CA GLN A 129 -8.56 0.92 -1.17
C GLN A 129 -7.88 0.89 0.21
N LEU A 130 -6.96 1.81 0.50
CA LEU A 130 -6.43 2.00 1.86
C LEU A 130 -7.56 2.33 2.85
N GLY A 131 -8.46 3.24 2.50
CA GLY A 131 -9.62 3.57 3.32
C GLY A 131 -10.53 2.36 3.60
N LYS A 132 -10.77 1.51 2.59
CA LYS A 132 -11.51 0.25 2.78
C LYS A 132 -10.81 -0.71 3.73
N ASN A 133 -9.51 -0.89 3.57
CA ASN A 133 -8.70 -1.74 4.47
C ASN A 133 -8.74 -1.23 5.91
N LEU A 134 -8.66 0.09 6.12
CA LEU A 134 -8.77 0.68 7.45
C LEU A 134 -10.19 0.57 8.03
N LYS A 135 -11.24 0.61 7.19
CA LYS A 135 -12.61 0.38 7.65
C LYS A 135 -12.80 -1.02 8.24
N ALA A 136 -12.11 -2.02 7.69
CA ALA A 136 -12.10 -3.38 8.27
C ALA A 136 -11.45 -3.44 9.67
N LEU A 137 -10.66 -2.42 10.04
CA LEU A 137 -10.00 -2.25 11.33
C LEU A 137 -10.71 -1.23 12.23
N SER A 138 -12.00 -0.94 11.98
CA SER A 138 -12.72 0.12 12.69
C SER A 138 -12.84 -0.09 14.19
N SER A 139 -12.76 -1.34 14.66
CA SER A 139 -12.76 -1.64 16.10
C SER A 139 -11.45 -1.25 16.80
N GLN A 140 -10.36 -1.05 16.05
CA GLN A 140 -9.07 -0.58 16.57
C GLN A 140 -8.86 0.93 16.36
N ILE A 141 -9.63 1.57 15.46
CA ILE A 141 -9.57 3.02 15.18
C ILE A 141 -10.72 3.71 15.93
N LEU A 142 -10.46 4.12 17.16
CA LEU A 142 -11.48 4.62 18.08
C LEU A 142 -11.65 6.13 17.99
N SER A 143 -10.58 6.86 17.69
CA SER A 143 -10.59 8.32 17.67
C SER A 143 -11.50 8.87 16.56
N ASN A 144 -12.15 10.00 16.83
CA ASN A 144 -12.94 10.71 15.81
C ASN A 144 -12.07 11.16 14.64
N GLN A 145 -10.83 11.53 14.92
CA GLN A 145 -9.86 11.93 13.91
C GLN A 145 -9.50 10.76 12.97
N GLY A 146 -9.30 9.56 13.51
CA GLY A 146 -9.04 8.35 12.74
C GLY A 146 -10.23 7.92 11.90
N LYS A 147 -11.44 7.97 12.47
CA LYS A 147 -12.68 7.72 11.72
C LYS A 147 -12.86 8.72 10.58
N GLY A 148 -12.63 10.01 10.83
CA GLY A 148 -12.66 11.05 9.80
C GLY A 148 -11.64 10.80 8.69
N PHE A 149 -10.41 10.46 9.06
CA PHE A 149 -9.34 10.12 8.11
C PHE A 149 -9.72 8.96 7.17
N VAL A 150 -10.37 7.92 7.69
CA VAL A 150 -10.84 6.78 6.88
C VAL A 150 -11.87 7.22 5.84
N GLU A 151 -12.81 8.09 6.22
CA GLU A 151 -13.83 8.59 5.30
C GLU A 151 -13.22 9.57 4.27
N GLU A 152 -12.22 10.37 4.65
CA GLU A 152 -11.48 11.22 3.70
C GLU A 152 -10.73 10.40 2.64
N LEU A 153 -10.08 9.31 3.03
CA LEU A 153 -9.47 8.37 2.08
C LEU A 153 -10.50 7.80 1.10
N LYS A 154 -11.65 7.35 1.62
CA LYS A 154 -12.76 6.81 0.83
C LYS A 154 -13.44 7.86 -0.07
N SER A 155 -13.26 9.15 0.21
CA SER A 155 -13.78 10.22 -0.65
C SER A 155 -12.97 10.41 -1.94
N LYS A 156 -11.81 9.74 -2.08
CA LYS A 156 -10.85 9.90 -3.20
C LYS A 156 -10.27 11.31 -3.38
N LYS A 157 -10.42 12.19 -2.38
CA LYS A 157 -9.88 13.55 -2.42
C LYS A 157 -8.41 13.63 -2.00
N LEU A 158 -7.95 12.65 -1.23
CA LEU A 158 -6.57 12.61 -0.77
C LEU A 158 -5.64 12.01 -1.83
N THR A 159 -4.48 12.66 -2.02
CA THR A 159 -3.31 12.07 -2.67
C THR A 159 -2.34 11.60 -1.61
N VAL A 160 -1.39 10.71 -1.94
CA VAL A 160 -0.43 10.17 -0.96
C VAL A 160 0.36 11.28 -0.26
N GLY A 161 0.72 12.35 -0.97
CA GLY A 161 1.45 13.49 -0.42
C GLY A 161 0.62 14.33 0.56
N LEU A 162 -0.70 14.48 0.32
CA LEU A 162 -1.61 15.11 1.26
C LEU A 162 -1.82 14.22 2.49
N THR A 163 -1.97 12.92 2.28
CA THR A 163 -2.17 11.93 3.34
C THR A 163 -0.98 11.86 4.29
N LEU A 164 0.26 11.90 3.78
CA LEU A 164 1.47 11.93 4.61
C LEU A 164 1.55 13.18 5.51
N LYS A 165 0.90 14.27 5.12
CA LYS A 165 0.82 15.52 5.92
C LYS A 165 -0.40 15.54 6.86
N HIS A 166 -1.31 14.58 6.72
CA HIS A 166 -2.57 14.58 7.47
C HIS A 166 -2.31 14.49 8.98
N SER A 167 -3.10 15.24 9.74
CA SER A 167 -2.94 15.37 11.20
C SER A 167 -3.05 14.03 11.93
N TRP A 168 -3.92 13.13 11.48
CA TRP A 168 -4.03 11.78 12.03
C TRP A 168 -2.76 10.96 11.82
N ILE A 169 -2.08 11.11 10.68
CA ILE A 169 -0.82 10.42 10.41
C ILE A 169 0.29 11.00 11.30
N ASN A 170 0.38 12.31 11.41
CA ASN A 170 1.45 12.97 12.18
C ASN A 170 1.13 13.17 13.66
N HIS A 171 0.03 12.61 14.17
CA HIS A 171 -0.31 12.69 15.58
C HIS A 171 0.78 11.98 16.41
N SER A 172 1.44 12.75 17.27
CA SER A 172 2.33 12.23 18.31
C SER A 172 1.48 11.47 19.33
N SER A 173 1.86 10.23 19.60
CA SER A 173 1.29 9.43 20.69
C SER A 173 1.63 10.00 22.06
#